data_AF-A0A816Q0B7-F1
#
_entry.id   AF-A0A816Q0B7-F1
#
_cell.length_a   1.000
_cell.length_b   1.000
_cell.length_c   1.000
_cell.angle_alpha   90.00
_cell.angle_beta   90.00
_cell.angle_gamma   90.00
#
_symmetry.space_group_name_H-M   'P 1'
#
loop_
_entity.id
_entity.type
_entity.pdbx_description
1 polymer ?
#
loop_
_entity_poly.entity_id
_entity_poly.type
_entity_poly.pdbx_seq_one_letter_code
_entity_poly.pdbx_strand_id
1 'polypeptide(L)'
;MLKILAISQLFYLVSCSSDIILEPIKTGANHVALIFIPGAELPPDRYNPLLKQTQLTSLDSLWIAIPSFPQDLPLEQLRPKVVDEMLTKLYRSGMPLSATIFLGGHSLGGITSQTLAISYQNKIFGQILIGSFLQRKYETASTIYPVSTLTLSGELDGLARVTRIIESVYFYSNYPHFTLIIPGMNHMNTASGQPSSHIIKNDIESEINETFAHEELSLRIVDYITMRLNNQTTTPMIEYNLNQTRLFSQPYLDALNLEGFYHFIPPCYNKTNANCQIGSQWSAYGQKIMSGLNDTVQLNISDQFHIVYKIPEHFPRLDNNCSSVKSSNDCILYVHTVTQNVYDIGDQFDSGETHTSAEEMRAKLISRQVLLTAADGKAHNFNQTDAQSLCGLINQHSLDWALEYAGAKTKDRYQRIGKQMIIGDDIGPLNAGPLWIWTPLKFDLGKDGQGKTIVTVRSPTLRFPSDYPLVSVAGFHYCKLLSPARALEWIYIDSFKP
;
A
#
# COMPACT_ATOMS: atom_id res chain seq x y z
N MET A 1 -10.10 -15.09 22.04
CA MET A 1 -9.79 -15.02 23.48
C MET A 1 -10.07 -13.59 23.96
N LEU A 2 -11.25 -13.33 24.54
CA LEU A 2 -11.51 -12.12 25.30
C LEU A 2 -11.60 -12.55 26.77
N LYS A 3 -10.57 -12.22 27.57
CA LYS A 3 -10.68 -12.29 29.02
C LYS A 3 -11.00 -10.90 29.54
N ILE A 4 -12.12 -10.85 30.24
CA ILE A 4 -12.74 -9.76 30.99
C ILE A 4 -11.70 -9.05 31.86
N LEU A 5 -11.55 -7.73 31.69
CA LEU A 5 -10.88 -6.86 32.66
C LEU A 5 -11.95 -6.26 33.59
N ALA A 6 -11.79 -6.50 34.89
CA ALA A 6 -12.60 -5.88 35.93
C ALA A 6 -12.26 -4.38 36.02
N ILE A 7 -13.29 -3.54 35.95
CA ILE A 7 -13.21 -2.09 36.00
C ILE A 7 -13.08 -1.64 37.46
N SER A 8 -11.93 -1.10 37.84
CA SER A 8 -11.83 -0.19 38.99
C SER A 8 -12.43 1.16 38.58
N GLN A 9 -13.51 1.58 39.23
CA GLN A 9 -14.13 2.88 39.03
C GLN A 9 -13.21 4.00 39.53
N LEU A 10 -12.37 4.53 38.63
CA LEU A 10 -11.87 5.90 38.75
C LEU A 10 -12.80 6.77 37.90
N PHE A 11 -13.57 7.63 38.56
CA PHE A 11 -14.33 8.69 37.89
C PHE A 11 -13.35 9.71 37.31
N TYR A 12 -12.78 9.40 36.14
CA TYR A 12 -12.28 10.46 35.26
C TYR A 12 -13.51 11.23 34.79
N LEU A 13 -13.52 12.55 35.04
CA LEU A 13 -14.42 13.47 34.36
C LEU A 13 -14.10 13.37 32.87
N VAL A 14 -14.81 12.48 32.17
CA VAL A 14 -14.77 12.38 30.72
C VAL A 14 -15.39 13.65 30.20
N SER A 15 -14.54 14.61 29.79
CA SER A 15 -14.98 15.70 28.93
C SER A 15 -15.41 15.08 27.61
N CYS A 16 -16.66 14.66 27.52
CA CYS A 16 -17.22 14.16 26.27
C CYS A 16 -17.33 15.36 25.33
N SER A 17 -16.61 15.33 24.21
CA SER A 17 -16.83 16.29 23.14
C SER A 17 -18.31 16.26 22.74
N SER A 18 -18.87 17.41 22.36
CA SER A 18 -20.29 17.48 21.97
C SER A 18 -20.44 17.38 20.46
N ASP A 19 -21.54 16.77 20.00
CA ASP A 19 -21.92 16.82 18.58
C ASP A 19 -22.02 18.27 18.10
N ILE A 20 -21.54 18.54 16.89
CA ILE A 20 -21.56 19.87 16.27
C ILE A 20 -22.54 19.87 15.10
N ILE A 21 -23.36 20.92 15.04
CA ILE A 21 -24.21 21.23 13.88
C ILE A 21 -23.77 22.58 13.32
N LEU A 22 -23.46 22.62 12.03
CA LEU A 22 -23.19 23.85 11.30
C LEU A 22 -24.35 24.11 10.33
N GLU A 23 -25.04 25.21 10.56
CA GLU A 23 -26.07 25.71 9.64
C GLU A 23 -25.41 26.25 8.36
N PRO A 24 -26.11 26.24 7.21
CA PRO A 24 -25.57 26.77 5.96
C PRO A 24 -25.22 28.24 6.09
N ILE A 25 -24.02 28.61 5.64
CA ILE A 25 -23.60 30.02 5.57
C ILE A 25 -24.03 30.70 4.26
N LYS A 26 -24.55 29.92 3.30
CA LYS A 26 -25.11 30.38 2.02
C LYS A 26 -26.45 29.72 1.80
N THR A 27 -27.32 30.41 1.06
CA THR A 27 -28.55 29.85 0.52
C THR A 27 -28.34 29.51 -0.95
N GLY A 28 -28.45 28.24 -1.27
CA GLY A 28 -28.31 27.70 -2.63
C GLY A 28 -29.55 26.96 -3.11
N ALA A 29 -29.53 26.54 -4.38
CA ALA A 29 -30.67 25.90 -5.04
C ALA A 29 -31.00 24.53 -4.44
N ASN A 30 -30.01 23.77 -4.01
CA ASN A 30 -30.21 22.49 -3.33
C ASN A 30 -30.01 22.62 -1.82
N HIS A 31 -30.71 21.78 -1.06
CA HIS A 31 -30.42 21.54 0.35
C HIS A 31 -29.64 20.23 0.46
N VAL A 32 -28.43 20.32 0.99
CA VAL A 32 -27.50 19.19 1.09
C VAL A 32 -27.05 19.07 2.54
N ALA A 33 -26.91 17.84 3.02
CA ALA A 33 -26.33 17.56 4.32
C ALA A 33 -25.05 16.73 4.18
N LEU A 34 -24.01 17.08 4.91
CA LEU A 34 -22.84 16.23 5.12
C LEU A 34 -22.75 15.84 6.59
N ILE A 35 -22.96 14.55 6.88
CA ILE A 35 -22.64 13.98 8.19
C ILE A 35 -21.17 13.53 8.12
N PHE A 36 -20.29 14.10 8.93
CA PHE A 36 -18.86 13.85 8.86
C PHE A 36 -18.35 13.16 10.13
N ILE A 37 -18.00 11.88 10.04
CA ILE A 37 -17.51 11.05 11.14
C ILE A 37 -16.02 11.35 11.41
N PRO A 38 -15.66 11.85 12.61
CA PRO A 38 -14.27 12.14 12.98
C PRO A 38 -13.34 10.93 12.91
N GLY A 39 -12.03 11.18 12.81
CA GLY A 39 -10.99 10.17 13.00
C GLY A 39 -10.78 9.82 14.48
N ALA A 40 -10.04 8.74 14.72
CA ALA A 40 -9.69 8.33 16.09
C ALA A 40 -8.84 9.41 16.79
N GLU A 41 -9.07 9.62 18.08
CA GLU A 41 -8.31 10.53 18.94
C GLU A 41 -8.40 12.02 18.53
N LEU A 42 -9.35 12.36 17.66
CA LEU A 42 -9.60 13.73 17.20
C LEU A 42 -11.05 14.12 17.48
N PRO A 43 -11.31 15.07 18.39
CA PRO A 43 -12.66 15.50 18.68
C PRO A 43 -13.31 16.25 17.50
N PRO A 44 -14.66 16.32 17.45
CA PRO A 44 -15.42 16.96 16.36
C PRO A 44 -14.96 18.37 15.98
N ASP A 45 -14.55 19.19 16.95
CA ASP A 45 -14.18 20.59 16.70
C ASP A 45 -12.93 20.74 15.82
N ARG A 46 -12.08 19.70 15.75
CA ARG A 46 -10.89 19.69 14.88
C ARG A 46 -11.24 19.72 13.39
N TYR A 47 -12.46 19.34 13.02
CA TYR A 47 -12.92 19.33 11.63
C TYR A 47 -13.67 20.60 11.23
N ASN A 48 -13.91 21.52 12.18
CA ASN A 48 -14.62 22.78 11.89
C ASN A 48 -13.96 23.60 10.78
N PRO A 49 -12.62 23.78 10.73
CA PRO A 49 -12.01 24.62 9.71
C PRO A 49 -12.20 24.06 8.29
N LEU A 50 -11.94 22.76 8.06
CA LEU A 50 -12.21 22.10 6.78
C LEU A 50 -13.69 22.18 6.38
N LEU A 51 -14.60 21.90 7.32
CA LEU A 51 -16.01 21.80 7.00
C LEU A 51 -16.65 23.17 6.78
N LYS A 52 -16.20 24.21 7.48
CA LYS A 52 -16.56 25.61 7.16
C LYS A 52 -16.00 26.05 5.81
N GLN A 53 -14.77 25.67 5.47
CA GLN A 53 -14.20 25.93 4.15
C GLN A 53 -15.03 25.24 3.04
N THR A 54 -15.54 24.04 3.32
CA THR A 54 -16.45 23.32 2.41
C THR A 54 -17.78 24.05 2.23
N GLN A 55 -18.37 24.61 3.31
CA GLN A 55 -19.55 25.48 3.19
C GLN A 55 -19.26 26.77 2.39
N LEU A 56 -18.07 27.36 2.56
CA LEU A 56 -17.63 28.55 1.81
C LEU A 56 -17.42 28.24 0.33
N THR A 57 -17.02 27.02 0.00
CA THR A 57 -16.79 26.58 -1.39
C THR A 57 -18.10 26.20 -2.08
N SER A 58 -19.06 25.62 -1.34
CA SER A 58 -20.35 25.20 -1.88
C SER A 58 -21.18 26.38 -2.42
N LEU A 59 -21.94 26.11 -3.49
CA LEU A 59 -23.01 26.97 -3.98
C LEU A 59 -24.39 26.57 -3.45
N ASP A 60 -24.49 25.42 -2.79
CA ASP A 60 -25.71 24.87 -2.23
C ASP A 60 -25.89 25.25 -0.76
N SER A 61 -27.10 25.06 -0.23
CA SER A 61 -27.37 25.17 1.19
C SER A 61 -26.80 23.94 1.92
N LEU A 62 -25.50 23.96 2.24
CA LEU A 62 -24.79 22.84 2.85
C LEU A 62 -24.89 22.87 4.39
N TRP A 63 -25.65 21.93 4.93
CA TRP A 63 -25.74 21.62 6.35
C TRP A 63 -24.66 20.61 6.74
N ILE A 64 -24.08 20.74 7.92
CA ILE A 64 -23.04 19.82 8.38
C ILE A 64 -23.33 19.33 9.79
N ALA A 65 -23.15 18.03 10.02
CA ALA A 65 -23.19 17.43 11.34
C ALA A 65 -21.90 16.66 11.61
N ILE A 66 -21.27 16.91 12.76
CA ILE A 66 -20.03 16.24 13.18
C ILE A 66 -20.32 15.56 14.53
N PRO A 67 -20.60 14.25 14.56
CA PRO A 67 -20.87 13.53 15.79
C PRO A 67 -19.60 13.35 16.63
N SER A 68 -19.74 13.54 17.94
CA SER A 68 -18.81 13.09 18.97
C SER A 68 -18.92 11.58 19.18
N PHE A 69 -17.85 10.95 19.65
CA PHE A 69 -17.89 9.56 20.07
C PHE A 69 -17.24 9.42 21.45
N PRO A 70 -17.64 8.41 22.26
CA PRO A 70 -16.96 8.15 23.52
C PRO A 70 -15.45 7.97 23.30
N GLN A 71 -14.66 8.75 24.04
CA GLN A 71 -13.19 8.76 23.95
C GLN A 71 -12.63 9.14 22.57
N ASP A 72 -13.42 9.86 21.76
CA ASP A 72 -13.08 10.21 20.37
C ASP A 72 -12.70 8.97 19.53
N LEU A 73 -13.35 7.83 19.80
CA LEU A 73 -13.20 6.60 19.03
C LEU A 73 -14.44 6.38 18.15
N PRO A 74 -14.36 6.62 16.83
CA PRO A 74 -15.50 6.56 15.93
C PRO A 74 -15.89 5.11 15.61
N LEU A 75 -16.35 4.36 16.60
CA LEU A 75 -16.79 2.97 16.43
C LEU A 75 -18.32 2.93 16.35
N GLU A 76 -18.86 2.27 15.32
CA GLU A 76 -20.32 2.11 15.15
C GLU A 76 -20.97 1.50 16.38
N GLN A 77 -20.31 0.55 17.05
CA GLN A 77 -20.85 -0.13 18.23
C GLN A 77 -21.09 0.83 19.42
N LEU A 78 -20.36 1.95 19.47
CA LEU A 78 -20.52 2.97 20.51
C LEU A 78 -21.71 3.91 20.22
N ARG A 79 -22.03 4.12 18.94
CA ARG A 79 -23.19 4.92 18.49
C ARG A 79 -23.84 4.34 17.22
N PRO A 80 -24.56 3.21 17.31
CA PRO A 80 -25.07 2.51 16.12
C PRO A 80 -26.17 3.27 15.37
N LYS A 81 -26.79 4.28 16.01
CA LYS A 81 -27.83 5.15 15.43
C LYS A 81 -27.32 6.55 15.13
N VAL A 82 -26.01 6.76 15.07
CA VAL A 82 -25.41 8.09 14.94
C VAL A 82 -25.96 8.88 13.74
N VAL A 83 -26.24 8.22 12.61
CA VAL A 83 -26.81 8.87 11.42
C VAL A 83 -28.21 9.42 11.71
N ASP A 84 -29.10 8.62 12.30
CA ASP A 84 -30.47 9.07 12.63
C ASP A 84 -30.45 10.17 13.72
N GLU A 85 -29.53 10.08 14.68
CA GLU A 85 -29.32 11.09 15.72
C GLU A 85 -28.86 12.42 15.11
N MET A 86 -27.92 12.38 14.15
CA MET A 86 -27.43 13.59 13.48
C MET A 86 -28.50 14.21 12.59
N LEU A 87 -29.25 13.39 11.82
CA LEU A 87 -30.38 13.86 11.03
C LEU A 87 -31.44 14.54 11.92
N THR A 88 -31.77 13.96 13.07
CA THR A 88 -32.71 14.56 14.02
C THR A 88 -32.26 15.94 14.49
N LYS A 89 -30.95 16.10 14.78
CA LYS A 89 -30.39 17.39 15.20
C LYS A 89 -30.41 18.40 14.04
N LEU A 90 -30.03 17.98 12.84
CA LEU A 90 -30.09 18.81 11.64
C LEU A 90 -31.51 19.32 11.35
N TYR A 91 -32.53 18.46 11.44
CA TYR A 91 -33.92 18.86 11.25
C TYR A 91 -34.40 19.85 12.32
N ARG A 92 -33.99 19.66 13.58
CA ARG A 92 -34.29 20.62 14.66
C ARG A 92 -33.62 21.98 14.46
N SER A 93 -32.47 22.01 13.78
CA SER A 93 -31.79 23.23 13.36
C SER A 93 -32.36 23.86 12.08
N GLY A 94 -33.43 23.30 11.49
CA GLY A 94 -34.12 23.88 10.34
C GLY A 94 -33.76 23.28 8.99
N MET A 95 -32.99 22.20 8.94
CA MET A 95 -32.72 21.49 7.69
C MET A 95 -34.03 20.93 7.10
N PRO A 96 -34.33 21.15 5.80
CA PRO A 96 -35.50 20.55 5.17
C PRO A 96 -35.42 19.02 5.12
N LEU A 97 -36.57 18.34 5.28
CA LEU A 97 -36.66 16.88 5.17
C LEU A 97 -36.30 16.34 3.77
N SER A 98 -36.35 17.20 2.75
CA SER A 98 -35.98 16.88 1.36
C SER A 98 -34.49 17.05 1.08
N ALA A 99 -33.67 17.40 2.08
CA ALA A 99 -32.23 17.57 1.88
C ALA A 99 -31.56 16.27 1.43
N THR A 100 -30.65 16.37 0.47
CA THR A 100 -29.87 15.22 0.00
C THR A 100 -28.71 14.95 0.96
N ILE A 101 -28.59 13.71 1.44
CA ILE A 101 -27.67 13.37 2.53
C ILE A 101 -26.42 12.69 1.97
N PHE A 102 -25.26 13.25 2.29
CA PHE A 102 -23.95 12.63 2.11
C PHE A 102 -23.39 12.22 3.47
N LEU A 103 -22.64 11.12 3.48
CA LEU A 103 -21.88 10.67 4.63
C LEU A 103 -20.40 10.78 4.30
N GLY A 104 -19.59 11.24 5.23
CA GLY A 104 -18.15 11.16 5.08
C GLY A 104 -17.45 10.88 6.37
N GLY A 105 -16.16 10.58 6.28
CA GLY A 105 -15.35 10.40 7.48
C GLY A 105 -13.85 10.42 7.20
N HIS A 106 -13.11 10.71 8.26
CA HIS A 106 -11.65 10.76 8.24
C HIS A 106 -11.04 9.55 8.93
N SER A 107 -9.98 8.97 8.37
CA SER A 107 -9.21 7.90 9.04
C SER A 107 -10.12 6.72 9.46
N LEU A 108 -10.09 6.29 10.74
CA LEU A 108 -11.02 5.30 11.29
C LEU A 108 -12.50 5.68 11.12
N GLY A 109 -12.82 6.98 11.14
CA GLY A 109 -14.16 7.48 10.83
C GLY A 109 -14.60 7.20 9.39
N GLY A 110 -13.65 7.14 8.45
CA GLY A 110 -13.92 6.71 7.07
C GLY A 110 -14.26 5.23 6.98
N ILE A 111 -13.59 4.37 7.76
CA ILE A 111 -13.93 2.94 7.87
C ILE A 111 -15.32 2.75 8.46
N THR A 112 -15.63 3.48 9.53
CA THR A 112 -16.97 3.45 10.16
C THR A 112 -18.05 4.00 9.25
N SER A 113 -17.74 5.06 8.48
CA SER A 113 -18.65 5.62 7.48
C SER A 113 -19.04 4.59 6.44
N GLN A 114 -18.13 3.69 6.04
CA GLN A 114 -18.46 2.66 5.07
C GLN A 114 -19.56 1.71 5.54
N THR A 115 -19.46 1.24 6.79
CA THR A 115 -20.46 0.36 7.38
C THR A 115 -21.79 1.08 7.56
N LEU A 116 -21.76 2.33 8.04
CA LEU A 116 -22.94 3.16 8.19
C LEU A 116 -23.60 3.45 6.83
N ALA A 117 -22.85 3.79 5.79
CA ALA A 117 -23.37 4.04 4.46
C ALA A 117 -24.08 2.82 3.86
N ILE A 118 -23.57 1.60 4.09
CA ILE A 118 -24.27 0.37 3.69
C ILE A 118 -25.58 0.21 4.48
N SER A 119 -25.52 0.32 5.81
CA SER A 119 -26.71 0.21 6.68
C SER A 119 -27.79 1.25 6.35
N TYR A 120 -27.38 2.41 5.84
CA TYR A 120 -28.24 3.54 5.49
C TYR A 120 -28.28 3.82 3.98
N GLN A 121 -28.02 2.82 3.12
CA GLN A 121 -27.87 3.03 1.66
C GLN A 121 -29.10 3.64 0.97
N ASN A 122 -30.30 3.49 1.56
CA ASN A 122 -31.53 4.11 1.05
C ASN A 122 -31.69 5.59 1.44
N LYS A 123 -30.83 6.11 2.33
CA LYS A 123 -30.81 7.51 2.80
C LYS A 123 -29.55 8.25 2.36
N ILE A 124 -28.42 7.55 2.28
CA ILE A 124 -27.12 8.14 1.92
C ILE A 124 -26.98 8.15 0.41
N PHE A 125 -26.96 9.36 -0.15
CA PHE A 125 -26.84 9.59 -1.57
C PHE A 125 -25.41 9.38 -2.06
N GLY A 126 -24.39 9.72 -1.27
CA GLY A 126 -22.98 9.51 -1.61
C GLY A 126 -22.07 9.50 -0.39
N GLN A 127 -20.86 8.98 -0.59
CA GLN A 127 -19.85 8.85 0.46
C GLN A 127 -18.58 9.64 0.14
N ILE A 128 -17.95 10.23 1.16
CA ILE A 128 -16.65 10.89 1.07
C ILE A 128 -15.69 10.31 2.14
N LEU A 129 -14.59 9.70 1.72
CA LEU A 129 -13.55 9.17 2.60
C LEU A 129 -12.33 10.06 2.49
N ILE A 130 -11.76 10.51 3.62
CA ILE A 130 -10.55 11.34 3.64
C ILE A 130 -9.49 10.68 4.52
N GLY A 131 -8.25 10.52 4.03
CA GLY A 131 -7.22 9.76 4.75
C GLY A 131 -7.72 8.36 5.12
N SER A 132 -8.48 7.74 4.20
CA SER A 132 -9.14 6.45 4.36
C SER A 132 -9.36 5.87 2.96
N PHE A 133 -9.92 4.66 2.84
CA PHE A 133 -10.08 3.97 1.57
C PHE A 133 -11.22 2.96 1.65
N LEU A 134 -11.77 2.57 0.50
CA LEU A 134 -12.69 1.43 0.44
C LEU A 134 -11.92 0.15 0.77
N GLN A 135 -12.42 -0.60 1.75
CA GLN A 135 -11.75 -1.80 2.24
C GLN A 135 -11.75 -2.95 1.22
N ARG A 136 -10.71 -3.79 1.23
CA ARG A 136 -10.50 -4.93 0.31
C ARG A 136 -11.64 -5.93 0.29
N LYS A 137 -12.40 -6.02 1.39
CA LYS A 137 -13.61 -6.85 1.47
C LYS A 137 -14.66 -6.49 0.39
N TYR A 138 -14.57 -5.32 -0.22
CA TYR A 138 -15.43 -4.86 -1.30
C TYR A 138 -14.82 -5.02 -2.72
N GLU A 139 -13.65 -5.65 -2.87
CA GLU A 139 -12.94 -5.81 -4.16
C GLU A 139 -13.38 -7.07 -4.91
N THR A 140 -14.02 -8.02 -4.23
CA THR A 140 -14.41 -9.31 -4.81
C THR A 140 -15.76 -9.22 -5.54
N ALA A 141 -15.91 -10.02 -6.60
CA ALA A 141 -17.15 -10.10 -7.40
C ALA A 141 -18.42 -10.44 -6.60
N SER A 142 -18.29 -10.92 -5.36
CA SER A 142 -19.41 -11.20 -4.47
C SER A 142 -19.90 -10.00 -3.65
N THR A 143 -19.18 -8.87 -3.61
CA THR A 143 -19.54 -7.73 -2.74
C THR A 143 -19.13 -6.41 -3.36
N ILE A 144 -19.96 -5.89 -4.27
CA ILE A 144 -19.78 -4.54 -4.84
C ILE A 144 -20.23 -3.52 -3.79
N TYR A 145 -19.39 -2.52 -3.51
CA TYR A 145 -19.75 -1.43 -2.61
C TYR A 145 -20.89 -0.58 -3.21
N PRO A 146 -22.07 -0.47 -2.57
CA PRO A 146 -23.28 0.03 -3.25
C PRO A 146 -23.38 1.56 -3.31
N VAL A 147 -22.59 2.27 -2.51
CA VAL A 147 -22.68 3.74 -2.40
C VAL A 147 -21.52 4.37 -3.17
N SER A 148 -21.84 5.20 -4.17
CA SER A 148 -20.84 6.00 -4.88
C SER A 148 -19.95 6.73 -3.87
N THR A 149 -18.64 6.67 -4.07
CA THR A 149 -17.66 7.10 -3.07
C THR A 149 -16.58 7.95 -3.71
N LEU A 150 -16.30 9.10 -3.11
CA LEU A 150 -15.07 9.86 -3.32
C LEU A 150 -14.08 9.52 -2.19
N THR A 151 -12.92 9.01 -2.54
CA THR A 151 -11.78 8.81 -1.65
C THR A 151 -10.75 9.88 -1.93
N LEU A 152 -10.36 10.63 -0.91
CA LEU A 152 -9.31 11.64 -0.93
C LEU A 152 -8.20 11.21 0.04
N SER A 153 -6.95 11.26 -0.38
CA SER A 153 -5.83 11.08 0.55
C SER A 153 -4.64 11.95 0.18
N GLY A 154 -3.75 12.14 1.14
CA GLY A 154 -2.52 12.89 0.93
C GLY A 154 -1.43 12.05 0.29
N GLU A 155 -0.61 12.68 -0.56
CA GLU A 155 0.63 12.08 -1.08
C GLU A 155 1.57 11.62 0.04
N LEU A 156 1.52 12.33 1.18
CA LEU A 156 2.35 12.13 2.37
C LEU A 156 1.52 11.60 3.54
N ASP A 157 0.40 10.93 3.29
CA ASP A 157 -0.35 10.26 4.36
C ASP A 157 0.45 9.05 4.87
N GLY A 158 0.95 9.14 6.10
CA GLY A 158 1.74 8.08 6.73
C GLY A 158 0.93 7.04 7.51
N LEU A 159 -0.36 7.32 7.80
CA LEU A 159 -1.26 6.44 8.55
C LEU A 159 -2.11 5.60 7.61
N ALA A 160 -2.94 6.25 6.78
CA ALA A 160 -3.60 5.60 5.65
C ALA A 160 -2.63 5.66 4.47
N ARG A 161 -1.58 4.84 4.57
CA ARG A 161 -0.38 4.89 3.74
C ARG A 161 -0.74 5.10 2.27
N VAL A 162 -0.10 6.08 1.65
CA VAL A 162 -0.28 6.38 0.22
C VAL A 162 -0.16 5.14 -0.67
N THR A 163 0.64 4.14 -0.29
CA THR A 163 0.74 2.86 -1.02
C THR A 163 -0.54 2.03 -0.98
N ARG A 164 -1.26 2.01 0.15
CA ARG A 164 -2.60 1.41 0.24
C ARG A 164 -3.65 2.23 -0.52
N ILE A 165 -3.50 3.55 -0.57
CA ILE A 165 -4.35 4.43 -1.40
C ILE A 165 -4.10 4.15 -2.88
N ILE A 166 -2.85 3.99 -3.31
CA ILE A 166 -2.50 3.61 -4.68
C ILE A 166 -3.10 2.25 -5.04
N GLU A 167 -3.10 1.28 -4.13
CA GLU A 167 -3.84 0.03 -4.34
C GLU A 167 -5.34 0.30 -4.56
N SER A 168 -5.96 1.17 -3.77
CA SER A 168 -7.36 1.61 -4.00
C SER A 168 -7.53 2.27 -5.37
N VAL A 169 -6.50 2.89 -5.96
CA VAL A 169 -6.58 3.46 -7.31
C VAL A 169 -6.83 2.36 -8.35
N TYR A 170 -6.23 1.17 -8.17
CA TYR A 170 -6.41 0.03 -9.06
C TYR A 170 -7.87 -0.46 -9.09
N PHE A 171 -8.54 -0.49 -7.94
CA PHE A 171 -9.91 -1.02 -7.82
C PHE A 171 -11.01 0.05 -7.94
N TYR A 172 -10.76 1.28 -7.47
CA TYR A 172 -11.79 2.27 -7.17
C TYR A 172 -11.47 3.67 -7.76
N SER A 173 -11.14 3.71 -9.06
CA SER A 173 -10.90 4.97 -9.81
C SER A 173 -11.72 5.11 -11.08
N ASN A 174 -12.90 4.48 -11.10
CA ASN A 174 -13.87 4.56 -12.17
C ASN A 174 -15.28 4.70 -11.57
N TYR A 175 -16.17 5.38 -12.29
CA TYR A 175 -17.56 5.56 -11.85
C TYR A 175 -18.18 4.22 -11.39
N PRO A 176 -18.81 4.18 -10.20
CA PRO A 176 -19.20 5.33 -9.37
C PRO A 176 -18.21 5.68 -8.24
N HIS A 177 -16.98 5.15 -8.24
CA HIS A 177 -15.97 5.37 -7.20
C HIS A 177 -14.74 6.11 -7.72
N PHE A 178 -14.24 7.05 -6.95
CA PHE A 178 -13.10 7.87 -7.33
C PHE A 178 -12.07 7.87 -6.21
N THR A 179 -10.81 7.58 -6.52
CA THR A 179 -9.70 7.72 -5.58
C THR A 179 -8.76 8.81 -6.10
N LEU A 180 -8.59 9.88 -5.32
CA LEU A 180 -7.77 11.03 -5.68
C LEU A 180 -6.68 11.25 -4.62
N ILE A 181 -5.45 11.51 -5.07
CA ILE A 181 -4.30 11.82 -4.21
C ILE A 181 -3.99 13.31 -4.32
N ILE A 182 -3.83 13.99 -3.18
CA ILE A 182 -3.54 15.42 -3.06
C ILE A 182 -2.03 15.60 -2.83
N PRO A 183 -1.28 16.19 -3.78
CA PRO A 183 0.16 16.39 -3.66
C PRO A 183 0.56 17.18 -2.42
N GLY A 184 1.59 16.71 -1.73
CA GLY A 184 2.16 17.35 -0.55
C GLY A 184 1.32 17.31 0.73
N MET A 185 0.07 16.86 0.69
CA MET A 185 -0.80 16.74 1.87
C MET A 185 -0.44 15.49 2.70
N ASN A 186 -0.52 15.57 4.03
CA ASN A 186 -0.38 14.41 4.94
C ASN A 186 -1.73 13.99 5.56
N HIS A 187 -1.73 13.02 6.48
CA HIS A 187 -2.96 12.54 7.13
C HIS A 187 -3.62 13.64 7.96
N MET A 188 -2.81 14.28 8.81
CA MET A 188 -3.30 15.28 9.77
C MET A 188 -3.91 16.51 9.11
N ASN A 189 -3.51 16.88 7.89
CA ASN A 189 -4.06 18.04 7.17
C ASN A 189 -5.58 18.02 6.96
N THR A 190 -6.26 16.90 7.19
CA THR A 190 -7.74 16.84 7.20
C THR A 190 -8.36 17.50 8.43
N ALA A 191 -7.60 17.62 9.51
CA ALA A 191 -8.03 18.14 10.80
C ALA A 191 -7.11 19.27 11.25
N SER A 192 -7.60 20.09 12.19
CA SER A 192 -6.85 21.21 12.73
C SER A 192 -6.31 20.97 14.13
N GLY A 193 -5.28 21.73 14.50
CA GLY A 193 -4.77 21.80 15.87
C GLY A 193 -3.72 20.74 16.20
N GLN A 194 -3.59 20.43 17.48
CA GLN A 194 -2.52 19.54 17.94
C GLN A 194 -2.82 18.07 17.55
N PRO A 195 -1.91 17.40 16.83
CA PRO A 195 -2.10 15.99 16.48
C PRO A 195 -2.00 15.09 17.72
N SER A 196 -2.59 13.90 17.65
CA SER A 196 -2.45 12.90 18.71
C SER A 196 -1.05 12.28 18.71
N SER A 197 -0.69 11.59 19.79
CA SER A 197 0.61 10.88 19.86
C SER A 197 0.75 9.80 18.79
N HIS A 198 -0.34 9.13 18.42
CA HIS A 198 -0.36 8.15 17.34
C HIS A 198 -0.04 8.81 15.99
N ILE A 199 -0.64 9.97 15.71
CA ILE A 199 -0.39 10.73 14.48
C ILE A 199 1.05 11.22 14.43
N ILE A 200 1.56 11.82 15.50
CA ILE A 200 2.95 12.32 15.58
C ILE A 200 3.96 11.22 15.27
N LYS A 201 3.70 9.99 15.70
CA LYS A 201 4.62 8.86 15.53
C LYS A 201 4.59 8.25 14.12
N ASN A 202 3.45 8.32 13.44
CA ASN A 202 3.19 7.50 12.24
C ASN A 202 2.94 8.31 10.97
N ASP A 203 2.59 9.60 11.07
CA ASP A 203 2.37 10.46 9.91
C ASP A 203 3.68 11.06 9.39
N ILE A 204 3.64 11.58 8.16
CA ILE A 204 4.76 12.26 7.52
C ILE A 204 4.51 13.77 7.59
N GLU A 205 5.58 14.56 7.65
CA GLU A 205 5.47 16.02 7.59
C GLU A 205 4.88 16.46 6.24
N SER A 206 3.87 17.33 6.28
CA SER A 206 3.25 17.89 5.09
C SER A 206 4.15 18.91 4.39
N GLU A 207 4.06 18.97 3.06
CA GLU A 207 4.70 20.01 2.25
C GLU A 207 3.78 21.22 2.02
N ILE A 208 2.50 21.11 2.37
CA ILE A 208 1.53 22.19 2.26
C ILE A 208 0.99 22.57 3.64
N ASN A 209 0.60 23.83 3.80
CA ASN A 209 -0.02 24.26 5.04
C ASN A 209 -1.48 23.78 5.14
N GLU A 210 -2.00 23.74 6.36
CA GLU A 210 -3.36 23.29 6.68
C GLU A 210 -4.44 24.05 5.90
N THR A 211 -4.31 25.38 5.76
CA THR A 211 -5.29 26.20 5.05
C THR A 211 -5.41 25.80 3.58
N PHE A 212 -4.28 25.64 2.89
CA PHE A 212 -4.26 25.22 1.49
C PHE A 212 -4.77 23.78 1.34
N ALA A 213 -4.43 22.87 2.26
CA ALA A 213 -4.96 21.51 2.25
C ALA A 213 -6.49 21.49 2.38
N HIS A 214 -7.06 22.31 3.28
CA HIS A 214 -8.51 22.43 3.42
C HIS A 214 -9.18 23.00 2.16
N GLU A 215 -8.57 23.99 1.50
CA GLU A 215 -9.06 24.51 0.21
C GLU A 215 -9.10 23.41 -0.86
N GLU A 216 -8.01 22.65 -1.01
CA GLU A 216 -7.91 21.55 -1.98
C GLU A 216 -8.92 20.43 -1.69
N LEU A 217 -9.11 20.06 -0.42
CA LEU A 217 -10.12 19.09 0.00
C LEU A 217 -11.53 19.61 -0.30
N SER A 218 -11.86 20.84 0.12
CA SER A 218 -13.18 21.44 -0.06
C SER A 218 -13.58 21.54 -1.53
N LEU A 219 -12.66 21.91 -2.43
CA LEU A 219 -12.92 21.96 -3.87
C LEU A 219 -13.38 20.60 -4.41
N ARG A 220 -12.66 19.53 -4.08
CA ARG A 220 -12.96 18.17 -4.56
C ARG A 220 -14.23 17.59 -3.93
N ILE A 221 -14.47 17.88 -2.64
CA ILE A 221 -15.70 17.50 -1.95
C ILE A 221 -16.92 18.14 -2.63
N VAL A 222 -16.88 19.46 -2.85
CA VAL A 222 -18.00 20.19 -3.45
C VAL A 222 -18.20 19.77 -4.90
N ASP A 223 -17.14 19.63 -5.68
CA ASP A 223 -17.23 19.19 -7.08
C ASP A 223 -17.88 17.79 -7.19
N TYR A 224 -17.50 16.85 -6.33
CA TYR A 224 -18.16 15.54 -6.27
C TYR A 224 -19.63 15.62 -5.85
N ILE A 225 -19.98 16.42 -4.84
CA ILE A 225 -21.37 16.64 -4.43
C ILE A 225 -22.17 17.17 -5.62
N THR A 226 -21.69 18.23 -6.28
CA THR A 226 -22.34 18.85 -7.43
C THR A 226 -22.47 17.89 -8.61
N MET A 227 -21.43 17.11 -8.92
CA MET A 227 -21.47 16.06 -9.94
C MET A 227 -22.62 15.08 -9.68
N ARG A 228 -22.73 14.60 -8.43
CA ARG A 228 -23.77 13.63 -8.04
C ARG A 228 -25.17 14.24 -8.09
N LEU A 229 -25.36 15.47 -7.63
CA LEU A 229 -26.64 16.18 -7.68
C LEU A 229 -27.10 16.42 -9.13
N ASN A 230 -26.15 16.69 -10.03
CA ASN A 230 -26.42 16.87 -11.46
C ASN A 230 -26.54 15.55 -12.23
N ASN A 231 -26.49 14.40 -11.55
CA ASN A 231 -26.50 13.07 -12.15
C ASN A 231 -25.43 12.88 -13.24
N GLN A 232 -24.25 13.48 -13.03
CA GLN A 232 -23.10 13.36 -13.91
C GLN A 232 -22.23 12.16 -13.48
N THR A 233 -21.56 11.56 -14.45
CA THR A 233 -20.62 10.45 -14.20
C THR A 233 -19.20 10.93 -13.94
N THR A 234 -18.87 12.18 -14.29
CA THR A 234 -17.58 12.83 -14.06
C THR A 234 -17.71 14.35 -14.19
N THR A 235 -16.67 15.07 -13.79
CA THR A 235 -16.46 16.50 -14.04
C THR A 235 -15.06 16.70 -14.63
N PRO A 236 -14.76 17.86 -15.25
CA PRO A 236 -13.40 18.17 -15.69
C PRO A 236 -12.38 18.17 -14.53
N MET A 237 -12.80 18.56 -13.32
CA MET A 237 -11.93 18.56 -12.14
C MET A 237 -11.63 17.13 -11.68
N ILE A 238 -12.63 16.26 -11.58
CA ILE A 238 -12.42 14.84 -11.23
C ILE A 238 -11.53 14.16 -12.29
N GLU A 239 -11.79 14.39 -13.58
CA GLU A 239 -10.99 13.79 -14.66
C GLU A 239 -9.52 14.23 -14.60
N TYR A 240 -9.26 15.53 -14.40
CA TYR A 240 -7.91 16.04 -14.23
C TYR A 240 -7.20 15.40 -13.02
N ASN A 241 -7.88 15.36 -11.87
CA ASN A 241 -7.30 14.80 -10.64
C ASN A 241 -7.09 13.28 -10.73
N LEU A 242 -7.96 12.54 -11.41
CA LEU A 242 -7.76 11.12 -11.69
C LEU A 242 -6.52 10.90 -12.55
N ASN A 243 -6.30 11.73 -13.56
CA ASN A 243 -5.10 11.62 -14.40
C ASN A 243 -3.82 11.87 -13.58
N GLN A 244 -3.80 12.93 -12.76
CA GLN A 244 -2.64 13.19 -11.89
C GLN A 244 -2.42 12.06 -10.88
N THR A 245 -3.50 11.53 -10.30
CA THR A 245 -3.44 10.40 -9.36
C THR A 245 -2.88 9.16 -10.04
N ARG A 246 -3.31 8.84 -11.27
CA ARG A 246 -2.80 7.71 -12.05
C ARG A 246 -1.31 7.88 -12.37
N LEU A 247 -0.89 9.07 -12.81
CA LEU A 247 0.53 9.35 -13.09
C LEU A 247 1.42 9.15 -11.85
N PHE A 248 0.97 9.62 -10.68
CA PHE A 248 1.69 9.42 -9.42
C PHE A 248 1.71 7.94 -8.97
N SER A 249 0.59 7.24 -9.17
CA SER A 249 0.38 5.86 -8.73
C SER A 249 1.11 4.83 -9.59
N GLN A 250 1.28 5.11 -10.88
CA GLN A 250 1.70 4.12 -11.88
C GLN A 250 3.01 3.41 -11.53
N PRO A 251 4.10 4.09 -11.10
CA PRO A 251 5.34 3.41 -10.73
C PRO A 251 5.15 2.35 -9.64
N TYR A 252 4.29 2.63 -8.65
CA TYR A 252 4.04 1.69 -7.57
C TYR A 252 3.15 0.52 -8.00
N LEU A 253 2.15 0.77 -8.85
CA LEU A 253 1.34 -0.29 -9.46
C LEU A 253 2.20 -1.22 -10.33
N ASP A 254 3.11 -0.67 -11.11
CA ASP A 254 4.06 -1.45 -11.92
C ASP A 254 4.98 -2.30 -11.04
N ALA A 255 5.45 -1.73 -9.93
CA ALA A 255 6.28 -2.45 -8.96
C ALA A 255 5.54 -3.62 -8.29
N LEU A 256 4.26 -3.43 -7.93
CA LEU A 256 3.40 -4.50 -7.39
C LEU A 256 3.13 -5.60 -8.43
N ASN A 257 3.00 -5.24 -9.71
CA ASN A 257 2.91 -6.22 -10.80
C ASN A 257 4.21 -7.03 -10.96
N LEU A 258 5.38 -6.40 -10.85
CA LEU A 258 6.67 -7.10 -10.88
C LEU A 258 6.82 -8.07 -9.70
N GLU A 259 6.42 -7.64 -8.51
CA GLU A 259 6.40 -8.46 -7.29
C GLU A 259 5.48 -9.68 -7.43
N GLY A 260 4.36 -9.51 -8.13
CA GLY A 260 3.25 -10.47 -8.14
C GLY A 260 2.37 -10.32 -6.90
N PHE A 261 1.86 -9.10 -6.71
CA PHE A 261 1.06 -8.71 -5.56
C PHE A 261 -0.26 -9.50 -5.46
N TYR A 262 -0.52 -10.09 -4.30
CA TYR A 262 -1.58 -11.11 -4.16
C TYR A 262 -3.00 -10.56 -4.10
N HIS A 263 -3.18 -9.28 -3.77
CA HIS A 263 -4.52 -8.65 -3.78
C HIS A 263 -4.98 -8.31 -5.21
N PHE A 264 -4.06 -8.06 -6.17
CA PHE A 264 -4.45 -7.92 -7.58
C PHE A 264 -4.95 -9.23 -8.16
N ILE A 265 -4.16 -10.29 -7.99
CA ILE A 265 -4.48 -11.64 -8.45
C ILE A 265 -3.87 -12.63 -7.44
N PRO A 266 -4.61 -13.61 -6.88
CA PRO A 266 -4.03 -14.55 -5.93
C PRO A 266 -3.02 -15.51 -6.60
N PRO A 267 -2.01 -16.05 -5.88
CA PRO A 267 -1.03 -16.99 -6.43
C PRO A 267 -1.59 -18.39 -6.73
N CYS A 268 -1.12 -19.03 -7.80
CA CYS A 268 -1.47 -20.40 -8.20
C CYS A 268 -0.72 -21.49 -7.39
N TYR A 269 -0.87 -21.53 -6.06
CA TYR A 269 -0.09 -22.47 -5.23
C TYR A 269 -0.25 -23.96 -5.59
N ASN A 270 -1.46 -24.42 -5.92
CA ASN A 270 -1.74 -25.84 -6.13
C ASN A 270 -2.12 -26.19 -7.58
N LYS A 271 -2.84 -25.30 -8.27
CA LYS A 271 -3.35 -25.55 -9.62
C LYS A 271 -3.48 -24.25 -10.40
N THR A 272 -2.80 -24.19 -11.54
CA THR A 272 -2.92 -23.09 -12.50
C THR A 272 -4.35 -23.01 -13.05
N ASN A 273 -4.91 -21.80 -13.04
CA ASN A 273 -6.17 -21.46 -13.68
C ASN A 273 -6.19 -19.96 -14.02
N ALA A 274 -7.23 -19.50 -14.72
CA ALA A 274 -7.32 -18.12 -15.21
C ALA A 274 -7.47 -17.05 -14.10
N ASN A 275 -7.79 -17.45 -12.87
CA ASN A 275 -8.06 -16.56 -11.74
C ASN A 275 -6.88 -16.46 -10.76
N CYS A 276 -5.71 -16.97 -11.13
CA CYS A 276 -4.52 -16.89 -10.30
C CYS A 276 -3.28 -16.55 -11.13
N GLN A 277 -2.27 -15.95 -10.49
CA GLN A 277 -0.99 -15.64 -11.10
C GLN A 277 0.03 -16.75 -10.81
N ILE A 278 0.86 -17.08 -11.80
CA ILE A 278 1.73 -18.25 -11.73
C ILE A 278 2.98 -17.98 -10.92
N GLY A 279 3.64 -16.83 -11.10
CA GLY A 279 4.91 -16.51 -10.46
C GLY A 279 5.24 -15.02 -10.54
N SER A 280 6.36 -14.64 -9.94
CA SER A 280 6.87 -13.28 -9.91
C SER A 280 7.78 -12.97 -11.10
N GLN A 281 7.52 -11.85 -11.78
CA GLN A 281 8.40 -11.35 -12.83
C GLN A 281 9.74 -10.87 -12.25
N TRP A 282 9.73 -10.34 -11.03
CA TRP A 282 10.94 -9.90 -10.36
C TRP A 282 11.89 -11.05 -10.02
N SER A 283 11.37 -12.21 -9.58
CA SER A 283 12.22 -13.39 -9.36
C SER A 283 12.86 -13.90 -10.65
N ALA A 284 12.14 -13.88 -11.77
CA ALA A 284 12.70 -14.21 -13.07
C ALA A 284 13.80 -13.22 -13.50
N TYR A 285 13.60 -11.92 -13.25
CA TYR A 285 14.63 -10.90 -13.47
C TYR A 285 15.86 -11.12 -12.56
N GLY A 286 15.65 -11.46 -11.29
CA GLY A 286 16.70 -11.83 -10.35
C GLY A 286 17.52 -13.04 -10.82
N GLN A 287 16.87 -14.05 -11.39
CA GLN A 287 17.56 -15.20 -11.99
C GLN A 287 18.42 -14.81 -13.19
N LYS A 288 17.98 -13.83 -14.00
CA LYS A 288 18.79 -13.29 -15.10
C LYS A 288 20.08 -12.66 -14.57
N ILE A 289 20.01 -11.87 -13.50
CA ILE A 289 21.20 -11.30 -12.83
C ILE A 289 22.08 -12.40 -12.22
N MET A 290 21.45 -13.38 -11.56
CA MET A 290 22.13 -14.54 -10.97
C MET A 290 22.95 -15.29 -12.03
N SER A 291 22.44 -15.41 -13.25
CA SER A 291 23.11 -16.17 -14.32
C SER A 291 24.54 -15.72 -14.64
N GLY A 292 24.84 -14.42 -14.52
CA GLY A 292 26.11 -13.85 -14.95
C GLY A 292 26.43 -14.04 -16.44
N LEU A 293 25.45 -14.47 -17.24
CA LEU A 293 25.60 -14.66 -18.68
C LEU A 293 25.55 -13.32 -19.41
N ASN A 294 26.31 -13.22 -20.50
CA ASN A 294 26.21 -12.11 -21.43
C ASN A 294 25.01 -12.29 -22.38
N ASP A 295 24.72 -11.28 -23.19
CA ASP A 295 23.57 -11.32 -24.13
C ASP A 295 23.74 -12.32 -25.29
N THR A 296 24.82 -13.10 -25.35
CA THR A 296 25.01 -14.11 -26.41
C THR A 296 24.27 -15.41 -26.13
N VAL A 297 23.88 -15.68 -24.88
CA VAL A 297 23.07 -16.84 -24.50
C VAL A 297 21.70 -16.36 -24.06
N GLN A 298 20.65 -16.86 -24.70
CA GLN A 298 19.29 -16.46 -24.36
C GLN A 298 18.79 -17.24 -23.14
N LEU A 299 18.05 -16.56 -22.27
CA LEU A 299 17.40 -17.17 -21.11
C LEU A 299 15.89 -17.10 -21.27
N ASN A 300 15.22 -18.25 -21.21
CA ASN A 300 13.78 -18.33 -21.04
C ASN A 300 13.51 -18.73 -19.59
N ILE A 301 13.16 -17.75 -18.77
CA ILE A 301 13.00 -17.91 -17.33
C ILE A 301 11.51 -17.85 -17.00
N SER A 302 11.04 -18.83 -16.26
CA SER A 302 9.71 -18.81 -15.64
C SER A 302 9.83 -18.94 -14.13
N ASP A 303 8.80 -18.49 -13.42
CA ASP A 303 8.68 -18.59 -11.97
C ASP A 303 7.37 -19.27 -11.59
N GLN A 304 7.33 -19.87 -10.41
CA GLN A 304 6.11 -20.38 -9.79
C GLN A 304 6.00 -19.98 -8.32
N PHE A 305 4.82 -19.52 -7.91
CA PHE A 305 4.51 -19.28 -6.52
C PHE A 305 4.26 -20.59 -5.77
N HIS A 306 5.14 -20.90 -4.82
CA HIS A 306 4.99 -22.03 -3.90
C HIS A 306 5.46 -21.67 -2.50
N ILE A 307 4.76 -22.15 -1.49
CA ILE A 307 5.17 -21.97 -0.10
C ILE A 307 6.42 -22.80 0.15
N VAL A 308 7.54 -22.15 0.47
CA VAL A 308 8.87 -22.80 0.40
C VAL A 308 9.09 -23.93 1.41
N TYR A 309 8.25 -24.04 2.44
CA TYR A 309 8.31 -25.08 3.48
C TYR A 309 7.27 -26.20 3.29
N LYS A 310 6.41 -26.14 2.26
CA LYS A 310 5.41 -27.19 2.01
C LYS A 310 6.03 -28.42 1.31
N ILE A 311 5.41 -29.57 1.54
CA ILE A 311 5.77 -30.88 0.96
C ILE A 311 4.65 -31.29 -0.03
N PRO A 312 4.98 -31.81 -1.24
CA PRO A 312 6.33 -32.01 -1.78
C PRO A 312 7.07 -30.69 -1.98
N GLU A 313 8.39 -30.71 -1.80
CA GLU A 313 9.20 -29.50 -1.95
C GLU A 313 9.30 -29.12 -3.43
N HIS A 314 9.08 -27.83 -3.70
CA HIS A 314 9.27 -27.25 -5.03
C HIS A 314 10.69 -26.69 -5.15
N PHE A 315 11.43 -27.19 -6.14
CA PHE A 315 12.80 -26.82 -6.42
C PHE A 315 12.92 -26.03 -7.73
N PRO A 316 13.87 -25.10 -7.83
CA PRO A 316 14.22 -24.52 -9.12
C PRO A 316 14.87 -25.61 -9.98
N ARG A 317 14.75 -25.48 -11.30
CA ARG A 317 15.36 -26.43 -12.24
C ARG A 317 15.85 -25.76 -13.51
N LEU A 318 16.83 -26.37 -14.12
CA LEU A 318 17.33 -26.07 -15.46
C LEU A 318 16.98 -27.26 -16.36
N ASP A 319 16.24 -27.02 -17.44
CA ASP A 319 15.67 -28.11 -18.25
C ASP A 319 16.60 -28.55 -19.40
N ASN A 320 17.66 -27.79 -19.71
CA ASN A 320 18.55 -28.07 -20.84
C ASN A 320 19.97 -27.51 -20.65
N ASN A 321 20.84 -27.79 -21.64
CA ASN A 321 22.23 -27.36 -21.70
C ASN A 321 22.61 -27.00 -23.15
N CYS A 322 23.46 -25.98 -23.32
CA CYS A 322 23.95 -25.44 -24.59
C CYS A 322 25.29 -26.00 -25.05
N SER A 323 25.97 -26.81 -24.24
CA SER A 323 27.31 -27.36 -24.51
C SER A 323 27.47 -28.13 -25.82
N SER A 324 26.37 -28.62 -26.40
CA SER A 324 26.36 -29.34 -27.69
C SER A 324 26.08 -28.45 -28.91
N VAL A 325 25.76 -27.17 -28.73
CA VAL A 325 25.39 -26.24 -29.81
C VAL A 325 26.64 -25.59 -30.40
N LYS A 326 26.83 -25.71 -31.72
CA LYS A 326 28.03 -25.22 -32.43
C LYS A 326 28.15 -23.69 -32.51
N SER A 327 27.07 -22.97 -32.22
CA SER A 327 26.99 -21.50 -32.21
C SER A 327 26.26 -21.07 -30.94
N SER A 328 26.91 -20.29 -30.08
CA SER A 328 26.35 -19.83 -28.80
C SER A 328 25.09 -18.97 -28.99
N ASN A 329 24.98 -18.27 -30.12
CA ASN A 329 23.89 -17.31 -30.39
C ASN A 329 22.53 -17.97 -30.66
N ASP A 330 22.49 -19.29 -30.89
CA ASP A 330 21.26 -20.03 -31.18
C ASP A 330 20.72 -20.80 -29.96
N CYS A 331 21.39 -20.71 -28.81
CA CYS A 331 21.00 -21.48 -27.63
C CYS A 331 20.17 -20.68 -26.62
N ILE A 332 19.06 -21.29 -26.19
CA ILE A 332 18.16 -20.78 -25.16
C ILE A 332 18.23 -21.74 -23.97
N LEU A 333 18.60 -21.26 -22.78
CA LEU A 333 18.47 -22.03 -21.52
C LEU A 333 17.07 -21.80 -20.91
N TYR A 334 16.41 -22.89 -20.56
CA TYR A 334 15.09 -22.89 -19.93
C TYR A 334 15.24 -23.07 -18.41
N VAL A 335 14.97 -22.01 -17.68
CA VAL A 335 15.16 -21.95 -16.22
C VAL A 335 13.82 -21.77 -15.53
N HIS A 336 13.60 -22.56 -14.48
CA HIS A 336 12.42 -22.48 -13.63
C HIS A 336 12.85 -22.08 -12.23
N THR A 337 12.21 -21.03 -11.72
CA THR A 337 12.39 -20.50 -10.37
C THR A 337 11.15 -20.75 -9.52
N VAL A 338 11.31 -20.62 -8.20
CA VAL A 338 10.21 -20.76 -7.25
C VAL A 338 10.24 -19.62 -6.26
N THR A 339 9.10 -18.99 -6.03
CA THR A 339 8.99 -17.81 -5.17
C THR A 339 7.90 -17.96 -4.12
N GLN A 340 8.13 -17.42 -2.92
CA GLN A 340 7.08 -17.12 -1.95
C GLN A 340 7.20 -15.64 -1.55
N ASN A 341 6.15 -14.85 -1.80
CA ASN A 341 6.04 -13.52 -1.22
C ASN A 341 5.56 -13.64 0.23
N VAL A 342 6.19 -12.89 1.13
CA VAL A 342 5.83 -12.82 2.55
C VAL A 342 5.43 -11.38 2.83
N TYR A 343 4.21 -11.20 3.32
CA TYR A 343 3.64 -9.89 3.65
C TYR A 343 3.51 -9.75 5.16
N ASP A 344 3.40 -8.51 5.62
CA ASP A 344 3.16 -8.16 7.01
C ASP A 344 1.89 -8.86 7.52
N ILE A 345 1.96 -9.45 8.72
CA ILE A 345 0.79 -10.14 9.32
C ILE A 345 -0.39 -9.19 9.56
N GLY A 346 -0.13 -7.88 9.70
CA GLY A 346 -1.14 -6.86 9.87
C GLY A 346 -1.87 -6.49 8.58
N ASP A 347 -1.33 -6.84 7.41
CA ASP A 347 -1.95 -6.56 6.09
C ASP A 347 -3.36 -7.18 5.97
N GLN A 348 -3.60 -8.31 6.66
CA GLN A 348 -4.91 -8.97 6.70
C GLN A 348 -6.02 -8.13 7.37
N PHE A 349 -5.64 -7.12 8.18
CA PHE A 349 -6.61 -6.25 8.86
C PHE A 349 -7.05 -5.07 7.99
N ASP A 350 -6.34 -4.81 6.88
CA ASP A 350 -6.64 -3.72 5.95
C ASP A 350 -6.82 -2.36 6.67
N SER A 351 -5.93 -2.09 7.64
CA SER A 351 -5.94 -0.83 8.41
C SER A 351 -5.28 0.32 7.65
N GLY A 352 -4.47 0.00 6.63
CA GLY A 352 -3.65 0.95 5.89
C GLY A 352 -2.36 1.36 6.59
N GLU A 353 -2.12 0.90 7.82
CA GLU A 353 -0.92 1.28 8.62
C GLU A 353 0.30 0.39 8.32
N THR A 354 0.09 -0.80 7.77
CA THR A 354 1.14 -1.75 7.41
C THR A 354 1.56 -1.61 5.95
N HIS A 355 2.72 -2.19 5.63
CA HIS A 355 3.23 -2.27 4.27
C HIS A 355 2.22 -2.94 3.33
N THR A 356 2.01 -2.37 2.15
CA THR A 356 1.24 -3.02 1.09
C THR A 356 2.11 -4.02 0.33
N SER A 357 3.39 -3.70 0.16
CA SER A 357 4.36 -4.57 -0.52
C SER A 357 4.83 -5.75 0.34
N ALA A 358 5.43 -6.76 -0.29
CA ALA A 358 6.03 -7.88 0.42
C ALA A 358 7.22 -7.44 1.31
N GLU A 359 7.26 -7.91 2.55
CA GLU A 359 8.42 -7.70 3.44
C GLU A 359 9.67 -8.43 2.93
N GLU A 360 9.46 -9.60 2.32
CA GLU A 360 10.49 -10.34 1.62
C GLU A 360 9.88 -11.22 0.52
N MET A 361 10.68 -11.49 -0.51
CA MET A 361 10.41 -12.55 -1.47
C MET A 361 11.41 -13.67 -1.27
N ARG A 362 10.95 -14.87 -0.93
CA ARG A 362 11.79 -16.07 -0.78
C ARG A 362 11.95 -16.71 -2.15
N ALA A 363 13.05 -16.41 -2.83
CA ALA A 363 13.30 -16.89 -4.18
C ALA A 363 14.29 -18.06 -4.16
N LYS A 364 13.89 -19.19 -4.71
CA LYS A 364 14.77 -20.31 -5.01
C LYS A 364 15.26 -20.15 -6.46
N LEU A 365 16.55 -19.88 -6.62
CA LEU A 365 17.20 -19.67 -7.92
C LEU A 365 18.23 -20.77 -8.20
N ILE A 366 18.59 -20.92 -9.47
CA ILE A 366 19.73 -21.73 -9.93
C ILE A 366 21.01 -20.90 -9.81
N SER A 367 22.07 -21.54 -9.28
CA SER A 367 23.39 -20.92 -9.10
C SER A 367 24.02 -20.43 -10.40
N ARG A 368 24.89 -19.43 -10.27
CA ARG A 368 25.65 -18.88 -11.39
C ARG A 368 26.55 -19.95 -12.02
N GLN A 369 27.22 -20.75 -11.18
CA GLN A 369 28.06 -21.86 -11.61
C GLN A 369 27.33 -22.82 -12.58
N VAL A 370 26.11 -23.22 -12.24
CA VAL A 370 25.31 -24.15 -13.06
C VAL A 370 24.98 -23.52 -14.41
N LEU A 371 24.54 -22.27 -14.44
CA LEU A 371 24.13 -21.62 -15.69
C LEU A 371 25.32 -21.34 -16.61
N LEU A 372 26.47 -20.94 -16.08
CA LEU A 372 27.70 -20.78 -16.87
C LEU A 372 28.17 -22.13 -17.45
N THR A 373 28.17 -23.18 -16.63
CA THR A 373 28.52 -24.54 -17.07
C THR A 373 27.57 -25.06 -18.14
N ALA A 374 26.27 -24.80 -17.99
CA ALA A 374 25.27 -25.16 -18.98
C ALA A 374 25.37 -24.33 -20.26
N ALA A 375 25.93 -23.12 -20.21
CA ALA A 375 26.10 -22.28 -21.38
C ALA A 375 27.28 -22.73 -22.25
N ASP A 376 28.44 -23.03 -21.67
CA ASP A 376 29.68 -23.27 -22.42
C ASP A 376 30.29 -24.67 -22.26
N GLY A 377 29.70 -25.52 -21.41
CA GLY A 377 30.17 -26.88 -21.14
C GLY A 377 31.46 -26.96 -20.33
N LYS A 378 31.99 -25.83 -19.82
CA LYS A 378 33.23 -25.80 -19.04
C LYS A 378 32.92 -25.88 -17.56
N ALA A 379 33.84 -26.47 -16.80
CA ALA A 379 33.75 -26.45 -15.34
C ALA A 379 34.07 -25.04 -14.83
N HIS A 380 33.14 -24.44 -14.09
CA HIS A 380 33.33 -23.15 -13.42
C HIS A 380 33.56 -23.35 -11.92
N ASN A 381 34.41 -22.52 -11.31
CA ASN A 381 34.72 -22.61 -9.87
C ASN A 381 33.64 -21.89 -9.05
N PHE A 382 32.93 -22.64 -8.19
CA PHE A 382 31.86 -22.12 -7.34
C PHE A 382 32.28 -20.93 -6.46
N ASN A 383 33.49 -20.95 -5.90
CA ASN A 383 33.97 -19.87 -5.05
C ASN A 383 34.27 -18.59 -5.83
N GLN A 384 34.43 -18.67 -7.15
CA GLN A 384 34.61 -17.49 -8.00
C GLN A 384 33.26 -16.97 -8.51
N THR A 385 32.34 -17.87 -8.86
CA THR A 385 31.06 -17.51 -9.45
C THR A 385 30.02 -17.10 -8.42
N ASP A 386 29.94 -17.81 -7.29
CA ASP A 386 28.81 -17.74 -6.36
C ASP A 386 29.17 -17.27 -4.96
N ALA A 387 30.46 -17.06 -4.63
CA ALA A 387 30.87 -16.60 -3.28
C ALA A 387 30.52 -15.14 -2.97
N GLN A 388 30.37 -14.31 -4.01
CA GLN A 388 30.03 -12.89 -3.91
C GLN A 388 28.61 -12.68 -3.34
N SER A 389 28.29 -11.45 -2.93
CA SER A 389 26.96 -11.04 -2.45
C SER A 389 25.96 -10.93 -3.62
N LEU A 390 25.63 -12.06 -4.26
CA LEU A 390 24.77 -12.08 -5.45
C LEU A 390 23.31 -11.75 -5.14
N CYS A 391 22.81 -12.12 -3.96
CA CYS A 391 21.46 -11.74 -3.55
C CYS A 391 21.40 -10.23 -3.28
N GLY A 392 22.45 -9.67 -2.66
CA GLY A 392 22.67 -8.24 -2.51
C GLY A 392 22.71 -7.50 -3.86
N LEU A 393 23.40 -8.05 -4.86
CA LEU A 393 23.39 -7.48 -6.22
C LEU A 393 21.97 -7.40 -6.79
N ILE A 394 21.16 -8.47 -6.67
CA ILE A 394 19.76 -8.46 -7.13
C ILE A 394 18.94 -7.41 -6.36
N ASN A 395 19.14 -7.30 -5.05
CA ASN A 395 18.46 -6.29 -4.24
C ASN A 395 18.91 -4.86 -4.56
N GLN A 396 20.15 -4.66 -5.01
CA GLN A 396 20.60 -3.36 -5.51
C GLN A 396 19.86 -2.97 -6.77
N HIS A 397 19.65 -3.90 -7.71
CA HIS A 397 18.80 -3.64 -8.88
C HIS A 397 17.35 -3.29 -8.50
N SER A 398 16.83 -3.82 -7.39
CA SER A 398 15.50 -3.46 -6.87
C SER A 398 15.45 -1.98 -6.44
N LEU A 399 16.46 -1.55 -5.69
CA LEU A 399 16.61 -0.17 -5.26
C LEU A 399 16.86 0.78 -6.45
N ASP A 400 17.71 0.38 -7.38
CA ASP A 400 18.02 1.15 -8.59
C ASP A 400 16.76 1.37 -9.44
N TRP A 401 15.97 0.30 -9.64
CA TRP A 401 14.68 0.38 -10.30
C TRP A 401 13.74 1.36 -9.59
N ALA A 402 13.60 1.24 -8.27
CA ALA A 402 12.73 2.14 -7.51
C ALA A 402 13.18 3.61 -7.60
N LEU A 403 14.48 3.87 -7.60
CA LEU A 403 15.05 5.22 -7.77
C LEU A 403 14.90 5.76 -9.20
N GLU A 404 14.92 4.90 -10.20
CA GLU A 404 14.72 5.28 -11.61
C GLU A 404 13.25 5.65 -11.87
N TYR A 405 12.31 4.87 -11.33
CA TYR A 405 10.88 5.00 -11.62
C TYR A 405 10.11 5.88 -10.63
N ALA A 406 10.67 6.19 -9.46
CA ALA A 406 10.07 7.17 -8.55
C ALA A 406 9.86 8.51 -9.26
N GLY A 407 8.69 9.12 -9.09
CA GLY A 407 8.41 10.45 -9.61
C GLY A 407 9.45 11.47 -9.12
N ALA A 408 9.84 12.42 -9.98
CA ALA A 408 10.95 13.33 -9.72
C ALA A 408 10.83 14.05 -8.37
N LYS A 409 9.65 14.59 -8.03
CA LYS A 409 9.39 15.25 -6.75
C LYS A 409 9.60 14.31 -5.55
N THR A 410 9.11 13.08 -5.63
CA THR A 410 9.26 12.06 -4.58
C THR A 410 10.72 11.66 -4.40
N LYS A 411 11.44 11.46 -5.52
CA LYS A 411 12.87 11.16 -5.51
C LYS A 411 13.70 12.29 -4.90
N ASP A 412 13.44 13.54 -5.29
CA ASP A 412 14.11 14.72 -4.75
C ASP A 412 13.90 14.85 -3.24
N ARG A 413 12.65 14.62 -2.77
CA ARG A 413 12.31 14.58 -1.34
C ARG A 413 13.09 13.49 -0.61
N TYR A 414 13.09 12.27 -1.15
CA TYR A 414 13.80 11.13 -0.58
C TYR A 414 15.31 11.42 -0.45
N GLN A 415 15.94 11.95 -1.49
CA GLN A 415 17.37 12.29 -1.48
C GLN A 415 17.68 13.38 -0.44
N ARG A 416 16.83 14.41 -0.38
CA ARG A 416 17.03 15.56 0.50
C ARG A 416 16.89 15.21 1.98
N ILE A 417 15.80 14.57 2.38
CA ILE A 417 15.46 14.37 3.81
C ILE A 417 15.21 12.91 4.22
N GLY A 418 15.03 11.99 3.27
CA GLY A 418 14.74 10.59 3.59
C GLY A 418 15.92 9.84 4.21
N LYS A 419 15.61 8.86 5.05
CA LYS A 419 16.54 7.83 5.53
C LYS A 419 16.96 6.96 4.34
N GLN A 420 18.24 7.04 3.93
CA GLN A 420 18.68 6.37 2.71
C GLN A 420 18.75 4.85 2.90
N MET A 421 18.20 4.10 1.94
CA MET A 421 18.40 2.66 1.82
C MET A 421 19.72 2.37 1.12
N ILE A 422 20.50 1.46 1.70
CA ILE A 422 21.70 0.89 1.11
C ILE A 422 21.61 -0.63 1.13
N ILE A 423 22.21 -1.30 0.16
CA ILE A 423 22.27 -2.76 0.13
C ILE A 423 23.63 -3.20 0.69
N GLY A 424 23.58 -4.03 1.73
CA GLY A 424 24.76 -4.60 2.37
C GLY A 424 25.06 -6.01 1.89
N ASP A 425 26.17 -6.57 2.39
CA ASP A 425 26.58 -7.94 2.08
C ASP A 425 25.56 -8.98 2.52
N ASP A 426 25.50 -10.07 1.75
CA ASP A 426 24.66 -11.22 2.04
C ASP A 426 25.00 -11.86 3.41
N ILE A 427 23.99 -12.41 4.06
CA ILE A 427 24.11 -13.13 5.33
C ILE A 427 24.13 -14.62 5.03
N GLY A 428 25.27 -15.29 5.25
CA GLY A 428 25.39 -16.72 5.05
C GLY A 428 26.74 -17.15 4.45
N PRO A 429 26.82 -18.35 3.86
CA PRO A 429 25.68 -19.19 3.47
C PRO A 429 25.01 -19.92 4.64
N LEU A 430 23.68 -19.86 4.70
CA LEU A 430 22.82 -20.57 5.66
C LEU A 430 22.39 -21.92 5.07
N ASN A 431 23.36 -22.83 4.89
CA ASN A 431 23.19 -24.10 4.15
C ASN A 431 22.36 -25.19 4.84
N ALA A 432 21.35 -24.79 5.62
CA ALA A 432 20.29 -25.64 6.13
C ALA A 432 18.93 -25.02 5.75
N GLY A 433 18.06 -25.81 5.11
CA GLY A 433 16.76 -25.34 4.60
C GLY A 433 15.96 -24.55 5.64
N PRO A 434 15.68 -25.10 6.84
CA PRO A 434 14.98 -24.35 7.89
C PRO A 434 15.68 -23.05 8.30
N LEU A 435 17.01 -23.02 8.32
CA LEU A 435 17.76 -21.83 8.73
C LEU A 435 17.55 -20.68 7.73
N TRP A 436 17.57 -20.96 6.42
CA TRP A 436 17.27 -19.95 5.40
C TRP A 436 15.78 -19.55 5.39
N ILE A 437 14.87 -20.52 5.48
CA ILE A 437 13.41 -20.25 5.44
C ILE A 437 13.02 -19.25 6.55
N TRP A 438 13.50 -19.47 7.77
CA TRP A 438 13.08 -18.71 8.96
C TRP A 438 13.98 -17.53 9.31
N THR A 439 15.03 -17.26 8.53
CA THR A 439 15.82 -16.02 8.65
C THR A 439 15.30 -15.01 7.64
N PRO A 440 14.63 -13.92 8.09
CA PRO A 440 14.04 -12.94 7.17
C PRO A 440 15.09 -12.00 6.57
N LEU A 441 14.74 -11.35 5.46
CA LEU A 441 15.44 -10.16 4.96
C LEU A 441 15.63 -9.15 6.11
N LYS A 442 16.84 -8.60 6.23
CA LYS A 442 17.19 -7.69 7.34
C LYS A 442 17.14 -6.24 6.88
N PHE A 443 16.59 -5.38 7.72
CA PHE A 443 16.55 -3.92 7.58
C PHE A 443 17.21 -3.32 8.82
N ASP A 444 18.52 -3.11 8.77
CA ASP A 444 19.29 -2.65 9.92
C ASP A 444 19.41 -1.12 9.89
N LEU A 445 18.87 -0.44 10.90
CA LEU A 445 19.05 1.01 11.05
C LEU A 445 20.49 1.32 11.47
N GLY A 446 21.10 2.29 10.80
CA GLY A 446 22.46 2.72 11.06
C GLY A 446 22.66 4.20 10.79
N LYS A 447 23.93 4.62 10.80
CA LYS A 447 24.37 5.96 10.42
C LYS A 447 25.39 5.86 9.28
N ASP A 448 25.33 6.77 8.32
CA ASP A 448 26.38 6.91 7.31
C ASP A 448 27.61 7.65 7.89
N GLY A 449 28.65 7.84 7.06
CA GLY A 449 29.87 8.53 7.44
C GLY A 449 29.68 10.02 7.80
N GLN A 450 28.50 10.58 7.52
CA GLN A 450 28.10 11.95 7.82
C GLN A 450 27.11 12.02 9.00
N GLY A 451 26.77 10.89 9.62
CA GLY A 451 25.84 10.81 10.75
C GLY A 451 24.35 10.86 10.35
N LYS A 452 24.02 10.81 9.06
CA LYS A 452 22.63 10.70 8.57
C LYS A 452 22.13 9.28 8.82
N THR A 453 20.86 9.16 9.20
CA THR A 453 20.23 7.84 9.39
C THR A 453 20.09 7.13 8.05
N ILE A 454 20.49 5.87 8.01
CA ILE A 454 20.36 4.97 6.86
C ILE A 454 19.70 3.66 7.29
N VAL A 455 19.18 2.91 6.32
CA VAL A 455 18.77 1.52 6.49
C VAL A 455 19.63 0.64 5.59
N THR A 456 20.25 -0.38 6.16
CA THR A 456 21.02 -1.37 5.42
C THR A 456 20.18 -2.62 5.22
N VAL A 457 19.91 -2.97 3.95
CA VAL A 457 19.18 -4.18 3.59
C VAL A 457 20.17 -5.30 3.32
N ARG A 458 20.00 -6.46 3.99
CA ARG A 458 20.91 -7.62 3.84
C ARG A 458 20.13 -8.89 3.61
N SER A 459 20.57 -9.70 2.64
CA SER A 459 19.88 -10.91 2.20
C SER A 459 20.47 -12.18 2.83
N PRO A 460 19.70 -12.93 3.63
CA PRO A 460 20.03 -14.32 3.93
C PRO A 460 20.11 -15.18 2.66
N THR A 461 21.23 -15.88 2.47
CA THR A 461 21.49 -16.73 1.31
C THR A 461 21.73 -18.19 1.71
N LEU A 462 21.29 -19.12 0.87
CA LEU A 462 21.63 -20.54 0.92
C LEU A 462 22.17 -20.93 -0.46
N ARG A 463 23.35 -21.57 -0.53
CA ARG A 463 23.96 -21.88 -1.82
C ARG A 463 24.81 -23.14 -1.77
N PHE A 464 24.69 -23.97 -2.80
CA PHE A 464 25.42 -25.23 -2.95
C PHE A 464 26.12 -25.29 -4.31
N PRO A 465 27.35 -25.81 -4.38
CA PRO A 465 28.02 -26.02 -5.66
C PRO A 465 27.32 -27.10 -6.48
N SER A 466 27.58 -27.13 -7.78
CA SER A 466 26.98 -28.09 -8.73
C SER A 466 27.40 -29.54 -8.47
N ASP A 467 28.50 -29.77 -7.77
CA ASP A 467 29.04 -31.09 -7.38
C ASP A 467 28.71 -31.47 -5.92
N TYR A 468 27.75 -30.78 -5.29
CA TYR A 468 27.36 -31.05 -3.91
C TYR A 468 26.86 -32.51 -3.74
N PRO A 469 27.28 -33.26 -2.69
CA PRO A 469 26.99 -34.68 -2.56
C PRO A 469 25.50 -35.05 -2.55
N LEU A 470 24.65 -34.16 -2.03
CA LEU A 470 23.20 -34.34 -2.08
C LEU A 470 22.67 -33.76 -3.40
N VAL A 471 22.58 -34.62 -4.42
CA VAL A 471 22.22 -34.25 -5.79
C VAL A 471 20.91 -33.47 -5.88
N SER A 472 19.94 -33.74 -5.01
CA SER A 472 18.64 -33.04 -5.00
C SER A 472 18.73 -31.55 -4.64
N VAL A 473 19.85 -31.10 -4.06
CA VAL A 473 20.07 -29.68 -3.71
C VAL A 473 21.31 -29.06 -4.36
N ALA A 474 22.01 -29.81 -5.20
CA ALA A 474 23.21 -29.35 -5.87
C ALA A 474 22.90 -28.21 -6.83
N GLY A 475 23.78 -27.20 -6.85
CA GLY A 475 23.68 -26.10 -7.82
C GLY A 475 22.60 -25.06 -7.55
N PHE A 476 22.06 -25.00 -6.33
CA PHE A 476 21.08 -24.00 -5.92
C PHE A 476 21.72 -22.73 -5.35
N HIS A 477 21.03 -21.59 -5.52
CA HIS A 477 21.35 -20.33 -4.87
C HIS A 477 20.05 -19.63 -4.48
N TYR A 478 19.64 -19.72 -3.22
CA TYR A 478 18.40 -19.15 -2.72
C TYR A 478 18.66 -17.79 -2.10
N CYS A 479 17.77 -16.84 -2.38
CA CYS A 479 17.89 -15.46 -1.94
C CYS A 479 16.62 -14.99 -1.24
N LYS A 480 16.79 -14.11 -0.24
CA LYS A 480 15.72 -13.22 0.21
C LYS A 480 15.78 -11.95 -0.62
N LEU A 481 14.82 -11.76 -1.51
CA LEU A 481 14.80 -10.61 -2.40
C LEU A 481 13.96 -9.48 -1.81
N LEU A 482 14.47 -8.26 -1.98
CA LEU A 482 13.74 -7.02 -1.83
C LEU A 482 12.94 -6.80 -3.11
N SER A 483 11.62 -6.67 -3.01
CA SER A 483 10.81 -6.35 -4.19
C SER A 483 10.97 -4.88 -4.59
N PRO A 484 10.81 -4.53 -5.88
CA PRO A 484 10.83 -3.13 -6.32
C PRO A 484 9.73 -2.31 -5.64
N ALA A 485 8.59 -2.95 -5.34
CA ALA A 485 7.50 -2.31 -4.59
C ALA A 485 7.95 -1.93 -3.18
N ARG A 486 8.64 -2.82 -2.46
CA ARG A 486 9.14 -2.54 -1.11
C ARG A 486 10.19 -1.43 -1.10
N ALA A 487 11.08 -1.41 -2.08
CA ALA A 487 12.04 -0.32 -2.25
C ALA A 487 11.34 1.02 -2.55
N LEU A 488 10.33 1.02 -3.42
CA LEU A 488 9.58 2.23 -3.77
C LEU A 488 8.68 2.72 -2.63
N GLU A 489 8.06 1.82 -1.86
CA GLU A 489 7.31 2.14 -0.64
C GLU A 489 8.19 2.81 0.41
N TRP A 490 9.46 2.38 0.53
CA TRP A 490 10.43 3.05 1.40
C TRP A 490 10.70 4.49 0.96
N ILE A 491 10.91 4.69 -0.35
CA ILE A 491 11.13 6.00 -0.97
C ILE A 491 9.90 6.91 -0.79
N TYR A 492 8.69 6.35 -0.86
CA TYR A 492 7.44 7.10 -0.76
C TYR A 492 7.09 7.46 0.70
N ILE A 493 7.32 6.55 1.64
CA ILE A 493 6.80 6.65 3.01
C ILE A 493 7.86 6.37 4.09
N ASP A 494 8.41 5.15 4.15
CA ASP A 494 9.07 4.70 5.39
C ASP A 494 10.36 5.48 5.69
N SER A 495 10.98 6.03 4.66
CA SER A 495 12.17 6.88 4.80
C SER A 495 11.91 8.20 5.54
N PHE A 496 10.65 8.64 5.67
CA PHE A 496 10.26 9.90 6.30
C PHE A 496 9.60 9.74 7.66
N LYS A 497 9.16 8.53 8.02
CA LYS A 497 8.57 8.28 9.33
C LYS A 497 9.60 8.62 10.43
N PRO A 498 9.19 9.24 11.56
CA PRO A 498 10.09 9.68 12.64
C PRO A 498 11.11 8.63 13.10
#